data_AF-A0A9P7SU43-F1
#
_entry.id   AF-A0A9P7SU43-F1
#
_cell.length_a   1.000
_cell.length_b   1.000
_cell.length_c   1.000
_cell.angle_alpha   90.00
_cell.angle_beta   90.00
_cell.angle_gamma   90.00
#
_symmetry.space_group_name_H-M   'P 1'
#
loop_
_entity.id
_entity.type
_entity.pdbx_description
1 polymer ?
#
loop_
_entity_poly.entity_id
_entity_poly.type
_entity_poly.pdbx_seq_one_letter_code
_entity_poly.pdbx_strand_id
1 'polypeptide(L)'
;MIELSTKTKAPYTYVKDWMMLRECLAGCLGSMQSISHQNVKLKLKLPEGSPAKFHKISGALQMTKRASGRDAEASLGDLRFGDKRDILVQLVITPDSTSPDQLPQDPWDNIVSGLEALGGSMDNDVERTMSVEEVPLVQADLSWRDILREGAVQHMPRPSLLAITMLPPTANQKKSWQNSPPIPPHPSIVQRRMELLTSDMLTRALTLVSRGQHDRAHTLLSETRSILKGLGKGGLPPVPTPGSKSSPGTPQPGRESPSNLAGTPERKRSPSPPMSVTSSSGNGFATAQAGHSRSAVGIGLGLGSGIDAGTVLALDAELKSSLEWINHPAVFGRDSRKAVLQAIGVISSQRAFTFRTPIESLWSGRVTGIKRLSEQSREWREDGGGEGGIMEEA
;
A
#
# COMPACT_ATOMS: atom_id res chain seq x y z
N MET A 1 -17.04 18.84 9.21
CA MET A 1 -17.00 18.07 7.93
C MET A 1 -16.15 16.82 8.01
N ILE A 2 -14.87 16.88 8.43
CA ILE A 2 -14.05 15.67 8.66
C ILE A 2 -14.72 14.75 9.68
N GLU A 3 -15.15 15.31 10.83
CA GLU A 3 -15.88 14.54 11.84
C GLU A 3 -17.15 13.88 11.29
N LEU A 4 -17.84 14.54 10.36
CA LEU A 4 -19.03 13.99 9.71
C LEU A 4 -18.64 12.80 8.82
N SER A 5 -17.63 12.96 7.96
CA SER A 5 -17.10 11.88 7.11
C SER A 5 -16.57 10.71 7.93
N THR A 6 -15.86 10.96 9.04
CA THR A 6 -15.39 9.90 9.94
C THR A 6 -16.55 9.17 10.62
N LYS A 7 -17.57 9.91 11.11
CA LYS A 7 -18.75 9.33 11.77
C LYS A 7 -19.60 8.50 10.81
N THR A 8 -19.84 9.01 9.61
CA THR A 8 -20.66 8.33 8.59
C THR A 8 -19.85 7.30 7.79
N LYS A 9 -18.51 7.35 7.86
CA LYS A 9 -17.58 6.59 7.01
C LYS A 9 -17.79 6.86 5.52
N ALA A 10 -18.45 7.98 5.21
CA ALA A 10 -18.70 8.43 3.87
C ALA A 10 -17.47 9.18 3.33
N PRO A 11 -17.23 9.14 2.02
CA PRO A 11 -16.16 9.90 1.41
C PRO A 11 -16.38 11.41 1.54
N TYR A 12 -15.27 12.15 1.54
CA TYR A 12 -15.26 13.61 1.51
C TYR A 12 -14.73 14.08 0.16
N THR A 13 -15.50 14.93 -0.53
CA THR A 13 -15.10 15.55 -1.79
C THR A 13 -15.03 17.06 -1.59
N TYR A 14 -13.84 17.63 -1.78
CA TYR A 14 -13.64 19.07 -1.81
C TYR A 14 -13.99 19.62 -3.20
N VAL A 15 -14.74 20.72 -3.23
CA VAL A 15 -15.07 21.48 -4.44
C VAL A 15 -14.49 22.86 -4.25
N LYS A 16 -13.46 23.20 -5.04
CA LYS A 16 -12.76 24.48 -4.94
C LYS A 16 -13.60 25.62 -5.53
N ASP A 17 -14.05 25.43 -6.76
CA ASP A 17 -14.77 26.43 -7.54
C ASP A 17 -16.14 25.88 -7.96
N TRP A 18 -17.15 26.74 -8.06
CA TRP A 18 -18.52 26.36 -8.42
C TRP A 18 -18.59 25.52 -9.70
N MET A 19 -17.77 25.86 -10.70
CA MET A 19 -17.70 25.13 -11.96
C MET A 19 -17.33 23.65 -11.79
N MET A 20 -16.60 23.28 -10.74
CA MET A 20 -16.22 21.89 -10.45
C MET A 20 -17.36 21.07 -9.85
N LEU A 21 -18.42 21.72 -9.33
CA LEU A 21 -19.50 21.03 -8.62
C LEU A 21 -20.20 20.00 -9.51
N ARG A 22 -20.47 20.33 -10.77
CA ARG A 22 -21.18 19.45 -11.70
C ARG A 22 -20.42 18.14 -11.95
N GLU A 23 -19.11 18.22 -12.13
CA GLU A 23 -18.26 17.03 -12.31
C GLU A 23 -18.25 16.17 -11.04
N CYS A 24 -18.14 16.80 -9.86
CA CYS A 24 -18.18 16.10 -8.57
C CYS A 24 -19.50 15.35 -8.37
N LEU A 25 -20.62 15.98 -8.69
CA LEU A 25 -21.95 15.37 -8.60
C LEU A 25 -22.12 14.24 -9.61
N ALA A 26 -21.70 14.45 -10.85
CA ALA A 26 -21.75 13.41 -11.89
C ALA A 26 -20.96 12.17 -11.46
N GLY A 27 -19.77 12.36 -10.91
CA GLY A 27 -18.97 11.28 -10.35
C GLY A 27 -19.64 10.54 -9.19
N CYS A 28 -20.28 11.27 -8.27
CA CYS A 28 -21.05 10.66 -7.17
C CYS A 28 -22.23 9.82 -7.70
N LEU A 29 -23.01 10.36 -8.65
CA LEU A 29 -24.14 9.68 -9.28
C LEU A 29 -23.70 8.45 -10.06
N GLY A 30 -22.63 8.57 -10.86
CA GLY A 30 -22.03 7.44 -11.58
C GLY A 30 -21.57 6.32 -10.65
N SER A 31 -21.03 6.69 -9.48
CA SER A 31 -20.70 5.74 -8.42
C SER A 31 -21.95 5.06 -7.85
N MET A 32 -23.02 5.82 -7.56
CA MET A 32 -24.25 5.28 -6.98
C MET A 32 -24.93 4.27 -7.92
N GLN A 33 -24.95 4.56 -9.22
CA GLN A 33 -25.49 3.65 -10.24
C GLN A 33 -24.66 2.37 -10.40
N SER A 34 -23.43 2.35 -9.90
CA SER A 34 -22.50 1.22 -10.04
C SER A 34 -22.37 0.38 -8.76
N ILE A 35 -23.11 0.68 -7.69
CA ILE A 35 -23.02 -0.06 -6.43
C ILE A 35 -23.49 -1.49 -6.66
N SER A 36 -22.67 -2.45 -6.25
CA SER A 36 -22.97 -3.89 -6.34
C SER A 36 -23.23 -4.50 -4.96
N HIS A 37 -22.51 -4.04 -3.93
CA HIS A 37 -22.62 -4.56 -2.57
C HIS A 37 -22.64 -3.41 -1.57
N GLN A 38 -23.60 -3.42 -0.66
CA GLN A 38 -23.70 -2.39 0.39
C GLN A 38 -23.09 -2.87 1.70
N ASN A 39 -22.47 -1.94 2.43
CA ASN A 39 -21.95 -2.18 3.79
C ASN A 39 -21.11 -3.47 3.91
N VAL A 40 -20.16 -3.65 2.99
CA VAL A 40 -19.27 -4.81 2.96
C VAL A 40 -18.35 -4.81 4.18
N LYS A 41 -18.19 -5.99 4.77
CA LYS A 41 -17.35 -6.26 5.93
C LYS A 41 -16.49 -7.48 5.68
N LEU A 42 -15.19 -7.34 5.94
CA LEU A 42 -14.22 -8.43 5.94
C LEU A 42 -14.09 -8.97 7.35
N LYS A 43 -14.47 -10.24 7.53
CA LYS A 43 -14.35 -10.97 8.79
C LYS A 43 -13.09 -11.82 8.73
N LEU A 44 -12.21 -11.63 9.71
CA LEU A 44 -10.96 -12.35 9.86
C LEU A 44 -11.04 -13.19 11.14
N LYS A 45 -10.81 -14.48 11.02
CA LYS A 45 -10.83 -15.43 12.13
C LYS A 45 -9.52 -16.21 12.16
N LEU A 46 -8.93 -16.35 13.33
CA LEU A 46 -7.82 -17.27 13.57
C LEU A 46 -8.44 -18.64 13.90
N PRO A 47 -8.23 -19.67 13.07
CA PRO A 47 -8.76 -21.00 13.33
C PRO A 47 -8.27 -21.57 14.65
N GLU A 48 -8.97 -22.58 15.15
CA GLU A 48 -8.50 -23.33 16.32
C GLU A 48 -7.15 -23.97 16.02
N GLY A 49 -6.25 -24.00 17.01
CA GLY A 49 -4.86 -24.46 16.82
C GLY A 49 -3.93 -23.46 16.12
N SER A 50 -4.42 -22.31 15.63
CA SER A 50 -3.52 -21.35 14.97
C SER A 50 -2.50 -20.72 15.94
N PRO A 51 -1.18 -20.74 15.63
CA PRO A 51 -0.14 -20.09 16.43
C PRO A 51 -0.06 -18.56 16.20
N ALA A 52 -0.90 -18.03 15.31
CA ALA A 52 -0.92 -16.62 14.96
C ALA A 52 -1.70 -15.77 15.98
N LYS A 53 -1.35 -14.48 16.04
CA LYS A 53 -2.10 -13.43 16.74
C LYS A 53 -2.19 -12.19 15.86
N PHE A 54 -3.35 -11.52 15.84
CA PHE A 54 -3.49 -10.24 15.15
C PHE A 54 -2.65 -9.14 15.82
N HIS A 55 -1.65 -8.63 15.12
CA HIS A 55 -0.84 -7.49 15.54
C HIS A 55 -1.51 -6.17 15.14
N LYS A 56 -1.74 -6.00 13.83
CA LYS A 56 -2.25 -4.77 13.25
C LYS A 56 -3.05 -5.09 12.00
N ILE A 57 -4.18 -4.42 11.84
CA ILE A 57 -4.98 -4.47 10.61
C ILE A 57 -5.19 -3.02 10.15
N SER A 58 -4.96 -2.72 8.88
CA SER A 58 -4.94 -1.34 8.36
C SER A 58 -5.53 -1.23 6.97
N GLY A 59 -6.05 -0.04 6.64
CA GLY A 59 -6.68 0.25 5.35
C GLY A 59 -8.19 0.04 5.29
N ALA A 60 -8.84 -0.31 6.40
CA ALA A 60 -10.29 -0.38 6.51
C ALA A 60 -10.86 0.96 7.01
N LEU A 61 -12.15 1.22 6.75
CA LEU A 61 -12.83 2.40 7.31
C LEU A 61 -12.99 2.34 8.82
N GLN A 62 -13.27 1.14 9.32
CA GLN A 62 -13.38 0.85 10.74
C GLN A 62 -12.87 -0.56 10.99
N MET A 63 -12.17 -0.74 12.10
CA MET A 63 -11.75 -2.03 12.62
C MET A 63 -12.46 -2.30 13.93
N THR A 64 -12.93 -3.53 14.12
CA THR A 64 -13.46 -4.02 15.38
C THR A 64 -12.79 -5.35 15.70
N LYS A 65 -12.05 -5.44 16.81
CA LYS A 65 -11.44 -6.69 17.27
C LYS A 65 -12.29 -7.27 18.41
N ARG A 66 -12.59 -8.56 18.36
CA ARG A 66 -13.34 -9.23 19.44
C ARG A 66 -12.46 -9.37 20.68
N ALA A 67 -13.07 -9.37 21.87
CA ALA A 67 -12.39 -9.55 23.15
C ALA A 67 -11.52 -10.82 23.23
N SER A 68 -11.90 -11.89 22.52
CA SER A 68 -11.12 -13.13 22.42
C SER A 68 -9.76 -12.94 21.73
N GLY A 69 -9.58 -11.85 20.98
CA GLY A 69 -8.39 -11.57 20.19
C GLY A 69 -8.20 -12.46 18.96
N ARG A 70 -9.07 -13.47 18.75
CA ARG A 70 -9.04 -14.41 17.62
C ARG A 70 -9.94 -14.04 16.46
N ASP A 71 -10.85 -13.08 16.64
CA ASP A 71 -11.69 -12.56 15.56
C ASP A 71 -11.47 -11.06 15.39
N ALA A 72 -11.48 -10.60 14.14
CA ALA A 72 -11.51 -9.20 13.78
C ALA A 72 -12.48 -8.95 12.62
N GLU A 73 -13.12 -7.79 12.61
CA GLU A 73 -14.00 -7.34 11.55
C GLU A 73 -13.51 -5.99 11.02
N ALA A 74 -13.32 -5.91 9.71
CA ALA A 74 -12.90 -4.73 8.98
C ALA A 74 -14.06 -4.23 8.11
N SER A 75 -14.60 -3.05 8.40
CA SER A 75 -15.65 -2.42 7.60
C SER A 75 -15.05 -1.82 6.32
N LEU A 76 -15.53 -2.29 5.16
CA LEU A 76 -15.11 -1.87 3.83
C LEU A 76 -16.11 -0.94 3.14
N GLY A 77 -17.29 -0.70 3.72
CA GLY A 77 -18.32 0.16 3.14
C GLY A 77 -18.89 -0.38 1.83
N ASP A 78 -19.41 0.48 0.97
CA ASP A 78 -20.04 0.04 -0.28
C ASP A 78 -18.99 -0.25 -1.36
N LEU A 79 -19.19 -1.35 -2.09
CA LEU A 79 -18.39 -1.73 -3.26
C LEU A 79 -19.21 -1.55 -4.54
N ARG A 80 -18.52 -1.12 -5.59
CA ARG A 80 -19.06 -0.95 -6.94
C ARG A 80 -18.48 -2.00 -7.89
N PHE A 81 -19.12 -2.20 -9.03
CA PHE A 81 -18.51 -2.99 -10.09
C PHE A 81 -17.16 -2.39 -10.51
N GLY A 82 -16.12 -3.23 -10.53
CA GLY A 82 -14.73 -2.81 -10.79
C GLY A 82 -13.95 -2.34 -9.56
N ASP A 83 -14.60 -2.15 -8.41
CA ASP A 83 -13.88 -1.80 -7.18
C ASP A 83 -12.99 -2.94 -6.70
N LYS A 84 -11.79 -2.57 -6.25
CA LYS A 84 -10.89 -3.42 -5.48
C LYS A 84 -10.46 -2.66 -4.24
N ARG A 85 -10.48 -3.33 -3.08
CA ARG A 85 -10.04 -2.78 -1.79
C ARG A 85 -9.01 -3.71 -1.17
N ASP A 86 -7.86 -3.15 -0.82
CA ASP A 86 -6.75 -3.87 -0.22
C ASP A 86 -6.65 -3.55 1.28
N ILE A 87 -6.59 -4.60 2.11
CA ILE A 87 -6.45 -4.50 3.57
C ILE A 87 -5.13 -5.15 3.96
N LEU A 88 -4.34 -4.44 4.77
CA LEU A 88 -3.07 -4.95 5.26
C LEU A 88 -3.27 -5.61 6.62
N VAL A 89 -3.03 -6.92 6.71
CA VAL A 89 -3.11 -7.70 7.95
C VAL A 89 -1.70 -8.11 8.36
N GLN A 90 -1.32 -7.78 9.59
CA GLN A 90 -0.08 -8.21 10.21
C GLN A 90 -0.38 -9.20 11.33
N LEU A 91 0.20 -10.39 11.20
CA LEU A 91 0.13 -11.47 12.19
C LEU A 91 1.49 -11.58 12.89
N VAL A 92 1.46 -11.88 14.18
CA VAL A 92 2.63 -12.40 14.90
C VAL A 92 2.42 -13.89 15.07
N ILE A 93 3.38 -14.70 14.63
CA ILE A 93 3.37 -16.15 14.85
C ILE A 93 4.30 -16.40 16.03
N THR A 94 3.76 -16.97 17.10
CA THR A 94 4.60 -17.49 18.18
C THR A 94 5.10 -18.87 17.74
N PRO A 95 6.41 -19.11 17.64
CA PRO A 95 6.91 -20.45 17.34
C PRO A 95 6.42 -21.38 18.45
N ASP A 96 5.81 -22.50 18.06
CA ASP A 96 5.33 -23.48 19.03
C ASP A 96 6.49 -23.95 19.90
N SER A 97 6.39 -23.63 21.21
CA SER A 97 7.21 -24.26 22.24
C SER A 97 6.52 -25.51 22.77
N THR A 98 5.68 -26.16 21.96
CA THR A 98 5.30 -27.54 22.20
C THR A 98 6.45 -28.42 21.73
N SER A 99 7.54 -28.41 22.51
CA SER A 99 8.17 -29.70 22.76
C SER A 99 7.03 -30.61 23.22
N PRO A 100 6.84 -31.82 22.65
CA PRO A 100 6.00 -32.79 23.32
C PRO A 100 6.52 -32.85 24.76
N ASP A 101 5.62 -33.01 25.75
CA ASP A 101 5.97 -33.26 27.14
C ASP A 101 7.14 -34.26 27.24
N GLN A 102 8.37 -33.74 27.20
CA GLN A 102 9.54 -34.45 27.63
C GLN A 102 9.48 -34.22 29.13
N LEU A 103 8.58 -34.99 29.77
CA LEU A 103 8.78 -35.43 31.15
C LEU A 103 10.29 -35.59 31.33
N PRO A 104 10.91 -34.97 32.35
CA PRO A 104 12.36 -34.94 32.49
C PRO A 104 12.89 -36.34 32.22
N GLN A 105 13.52 -36.53 31.06
CA GLN A 105 13.94 -37.87 30.65
C GLN A 105 14.96 -38.30 31.70
N ASP A 106 14.65 -39.40 32.39
CA ASP A 106 15.56 -39.94 33.39
C ASP A 106 16.90 -40.19 32.71
N PRO A 107 18.03 -39.76 33.30
CA PRO A 107 19.35 -39.89 32.70
C PRO A 107 19.72 -41.35 32.38
N TRP A 108 19.02 -42.31 32.96
CA TRP A 108 19.13 -43.74 32.68
C TRP A 108 18.49 -44.16 31.34
N ASP A 109 17.40 -43.55 30.90
CA ASP A 109 16.75 -43.86 29.61
C ASP A 109 17.63 -43.47 28.42
N ASN A 110 18.38 -42.37 28.54
CA ASN A 110 19.36 -41.96 27.51
C ASN A 110 20.52 -42.95 27.37
N ILE A 111 20.93 -43.61 28.46
CA ILE A 111 22.01 -44.61 28.44
C ILE A 111 21.50 -45.92 27.82
N VAL A 112 20.24 -46.30 28.10
CA VAL A 112 19.63 -47.51 27.53
C VAL A 112 19.30 -47.34 26.05
N SER A 113 18.76 -46.18 25.63
CA SER A 113 18.60 -45.86 24.19
C SER A 113 19.94 -45.75 23.45
N GLY A 114 21.01 -45.34 24.12
CA GLY A 114 22.37 -45.36 23.58
C GLY A 114 22.94 -46.78 23.38
N LEU A 115 22.50 -47.75 24.19
CA LEU A 115 22.84 -49.17 24.02
C LEU A 115 21.96 -49.88 22.99
N GLU A 116 20.68 -49.54 22.89
CA GLU A 116 19.79 -50.00 21.80
C GLU A 116 20.29 -49.55 20.43
N ALA A 117 20.97 -48.39 20.34
CA ALA A 117 21.59 -47.92 19.10
C ALA A 117 22.82 -48.75 18.65
N LEU A 118 23.40 -49.60 19.52
CA LEU A 118 24.49 -50.53 19.17
C LEU A 118 24.00 -51.96 18.90
N GLY A 119 22.78 -52.31 19.32
CA GLY A 119 22.16 -53.61 19.06
C GLY A 119 21.31 -53.57 17.80
N GLY A 120 21.88 -53.98 16.67
CA GLY A 120 21.23 -53.91 15.37
C GLY A 120 19.81 -54.50 15.33
N SER A 121 18.84 -53.66 14.97
CA SER A 121 17.60 -54.10 14.35
C SER A 121 17.76 -53.98 12.85
N MET A 122 18.07 -55.10 12.20
CA MET A 122 17.85 -55.31 10.76
C MET A 122 16.34 -55.36 10.54
N ASP A 123 15.66 -54.21 10.56
CA ASP A 123 14.39 -53.91 9.86
C ASP A 123 13.88 -52.54 10.35
N ASN A 124 14.14 -51.48 9.59
CA ASN A 124 13.37 -50.24 9.69
C ASN A 124 13.60 -49.38 8.43
N ASP A 125 13.15 -49.89 7.29
CA ASP A 125 12.84 -49.07 6.10
C ASP A 125 11.61 -48.19 6.37
N VAL A 126 11.69 -47.37 7.42
CA VAL A 126 10.80 -46.24 7.63
C VAL A 126 11.69 -45.05 7.89
N GLU A 127 12.27 -44.56 6.79
CA GLU A 127 12.66 -43.17 6.63
C GLU A 127 11.53 -42.33 7.25
N ARG A 128 11.72 -41.88 8.51
CA ARG A 128 10.76 -41.05 9.24
C ARG A 128 10.55 -39.83 8.38
N THR A 129 9.51 -39.86 7.57
CA THR A 129 9.07 -38.75 6.75
C THR A 129 8.70 -37.68 7.78
N MET A 130 9.62 -36.75 8.07
CA MET A 130 9.35 -35.68 9.00
C MET A 130 8.14 -34.95 8.44
N SER A 131 6.99 -35.12 9.09
CA SER A 131 5.71 -34.73 8.53
C SER A 131 5.70 -33.22 8.35
N VAL A 132 5.57 -32.80 7.11
CA VAL A 132 5.35 -31.41 6.74
C VAL A 132 3.95 -31.05 7.22
N GLU A 133 3.84 -30.27 8.29
CA GLU A 133 2.57 -29.86 8.87
C GLU A 133 2.10 -28.54 8.24
N GLU A 134 0.92 -28.56 7.63
CA GLU A 134 0.26 -27.35 7.14
C GLU A 134 -0.58 -26.74 8.27
N VAL A 135 -0.13 -25.60 8.79
CA VAL A 135 -0.74 -24.94 9.94
C VAL A 135 -1.63 -23.78 9.46
N PRO A 136 -2.94 -23.80 9.76
CA PRO A 136 -3.84 -22.71 9.39
C PRO A 136 -3.54 -21.44 10.20
N LEU A 137 -3.33 -20.32 9.51
CA LEU A 137 -3.03 -19.04 10.15
C LEU A 137 -4.27 -18.16 10.31
N VAL A 138 -4.96 -17.87 9.21
CA VAL A 138 -6.09 -16.94 9.24
C VAL A 138 -7.09 -17.29 8.14
N GLN A 139 -8.36 -17.26 8.51
CA GLN A 139 -9.49 -17.38 7.60
C GLN A 139 -10.08 -15.99 7.35
N ALA A 140 -10.38 -15.68 6.09
CA ALA A 140 -11.01 -14.46 5.64
C ALA A 140 -12.37 -14.77 4.99
N ASP A 141 -13.41 -14.08 5.44
CA ASP A 141 -14.77 -14.16 4.92
C ASP A 141 -15.30 -12.74 4.63
N LEU A 142 -16.20 -12.62 3.66
CA LEU A 142 -16.88 -11.36 3.34
C LEU A 142 -18.36 -11.48 3.68
N SER A 143 -18.92 -10.43 4.27
CA SER A 143 -20.36 -10.27 4.42
C SER A 143 -20.80 -8.91 3.91
N TRP A 144 -21.97 -8.85 3.26
CA TRP A 144 -22.50 -7.62 2.68
C TRP A 144 -24.03 -7.61 2.71
N ARG A 145 -24.63 -6.45 2.42
CA ARG A 145 -26.06 -6.32 2.19
C ARG A 145 -26.36 -6.39 0.70
N ASP A 146 -27.26 -7.29 0.33
CA ASP A 146 -27.74 -7.46 -1.03
C ASP A 146 -28.75 -6.36 -1.38
N ILE A 147 -28.50 -5.64 -2.47
CA ILE A 147 -29.30 -4.50 -2.92
C ILE A 147 -30.63 -4.97 -3.52
N LEU A 148 -30.65 -6.16 -4.14
CA LEU A 148 -31.84 -6.70 -4.81
C LEU A 148 -32.79 -7.41 -3.84
N ARG A 149 -32.27 -7.84 -2.69
CA ARG A 149 -33.01 -8.64 -1.69
C ARG A 149 -33.23 -7.85 -0.40
N GLU A 150 -33.72 -6.62 -0.52
CA GLU A 150 -34.11 -5.74 0.59
C GLU A 150 -33.03 -5.52 1.67
N GLY A 151 -31.75 -5.61 1.31
CA GLY A 151 -30.65 -5.45 2.25
C GLY A 151 -30.36 -6.69 3.11
N ALA A 152 -30.87 -7.87 2.74
CA ALA A 152 -30.53 -9.13 3.38
C ALA A 152 -29.01 -9.33 3.42
N VAL A 153 -28.50 -9.80 4.57
CA VAL A 153 -27.07 -10.03 4.74
C VAL A 153 -26.69 -11.32 4.03
N GLN A 154 -25.76 -11.20 3.07
CA GLN A 154 -25.16 -12.30 2.34
C GLN A 154 -23.71 -12.49 2.78
N HIS A 155 -23.20 -13.69 2.54
CA HIS A 155 -21.86 -14.12 2.91
C HIS A 155 -21.13 -14.72 1.72
N MET A 156 -19.79 -14.71 1.78
CA MET A 156 -18.99 -15.39 0.77
C MET A 156 -19.29 -16.89 0.84
N PRO A 157 -19.58 -17.55 -0.29
CA PRO A 157 -19.95 -18.96 -0.27
C PRO A 157 -18.80 -19.87 0.20
N ARG A 158 -17.55 -19.41 0.02
CA ARG A 158 -16.35 -20.12 0.46
C ARG A 158 -15.37 -19.12 1.07
N PRO A 159 -15.17 -19.14 2.40
CA PRO A 159 -14.10 -18.40 3.05
C PRO A 159 -12.73 -18.79 2.50
N SER A 160 -11.81 -17.82 2.46
CA SER A 160 -10.42 -18.05 2.06
C SER A 160 -9.58 -18.36 3.30
N LEU A 161 -8.75 -19.39 3.24
CA LEU A 161 -7.84 -19.79 4.32
C LEU A 161 -6.40 -19.54 3.89
N LEU A 162 -5.65 -18.82 4.72
CA LEU A 162 -4.19 -18.76 4.64
C LEU A 162 -3.62 -19.77 5.62
N ALA A 163 -2.87 -20.72 5.11
CA ALA A 163 -2.06 -21.65 5.88
C ALA A 163 -0.58 -21.50 5.51
N ILE A 164 0.30 -21.91 6.41
CA ILE A 164 1.73 -21.99 6.14
C ILE A 164 2.23 -23.40 6.39
N THR A 165 3.26 -23.75 5.65
CA THR A 165 3.99 -25.00 5.85
C THR A 165 5.02 -24.78 6.94
N MET A 166 4.90 -25.50 8.05
CA MET A 166 5.93 -25.56 9.07
C MET A 166 6.94 -26.63 8.70
N LEU A 167 8.21 -26.23 8.59
CA LEU A 167 9.30 -27.18 8.39
C LEU A 167 9.75 -27.70 9.77
N PRO A 168 10.05 -29.01 9.89
CA PRO A 168 10.49 -29.60 11.14
C PRO A 168 11.77 -28.93 11.63
N PRO A 169 11.92 -28.69 12.95
CA PRO A 169 13.15 -28.16 13.51
C PRO A 169 14.27 -29.19 13.29
N THR A 170 15.26 -28.86 12.44
CA THR A 170 16.41 -29.74 12.22
C THR A 170 17.31 -29.71 13.46
N ALA A 171 17.43 -30.86 14.13
CA ALA A 171 18.04 -31.02 15.46
C ALA A 171 19.52 -30.55 15.59
N ASN A 172 20.21 -30.25 14.49
CA ASN A 172 21.62 -29.84 14.49
C ASN A 172 21.90 -28.44 13.92
N GLN A 173 20.90 -27.62 13.62
CA GLN A 173 21.12 -26.30 13.02
C GLN A 173 21.00 -25.15 14.02
N LYS A 174 21.86 -25.14 15.05
CA LYS A 174 22.06 -23.95 15.92
C LYS A 174 22.65 -22.73 15.17
N LYS A 175 22.93 -22.81 13.86
CA LYS A 175 23.59 -21.72 13.09
C LYS A 175 23.05 -21.44 11.66
N SER A 176 22.07 -22.16 11.11
CA SER A 176 21.74 -22.01 9.65
C SER A 176 20.66 -20.98 9.29
N TRP A 177 19.77 -20.58 10.21
CA TRP A 177 18.73 -19.58 9.89
C TRP A 177 19.24 -18.14 9.68
N GLN A 178 20.55 -17.90 9.82
CA GLN A 178 21.17 -16.61 9.50
C GLN A 178 21.53 -16.46 8.00
N ASN A 179 21.46 -17.54 7.21
CA ASN A 179 21.98 -17.57 5.83
C ASN A 179 20.91 -17.77 4.73
N SER A 180 19.62 -17.92 5.07
CA SER A 180 18.58 -17.84 4.04
C SER A 180 18.35 -16.37 3.67
N PRO A 181 18.42 -16.01 2.38
CA PRO A 181 18.13 -14.64 1.98
C PRO A 181 16.70 -14.29 2.42
N PRO A 182 16.45 -13.09 2.97
CA PRO A 182 15.12 -12.70 3.39
C PRO A 182 14.18 -12.82 2.18
N ILE A 183 13.05 -13.53 2.37
CA ILE A 183 12.03 -13.66 1.33
C ILE A 183 11.64 -12.23 0.90
N PRO A 184 11.80 -11.88 -0.38
CA PRO A 184 11.46 -10.54 -0.83
C PRO A 184 9.98 -10.27 -0.56
N PRO A 185 9.63 -9.08 -0.03
CA PRO A 185 8.25 -8.79 0.33
C PRO A 185 7.37 -8.78 -0.92
N HIS A 186 6.17 -9.36 -0.81
CA HIS A 186 5.23 -9.41 -1.92
C HIS A 186 4.87 -7.99 -2.41
N PRO A 187 4.87 -7.71 -3.72
CA PRO A 187 4.74 -6.35 -4.25
C PRO A 187 3.45 -5.64 -3.83
N SER A 188 2.31 -6.35 -3.76
CA SER A 188 1.04 -5.76 -3.30
C SER A 188 1.08 -5.32 -1.83
N ILE A 189 1.86 -6.00 -1.00
CA ILE A 189 2.07 -5.63 0.42
C ILE A 189 2.87 -4.34 0.48
N VAL A 190 3.95 -4.25 -0.31
CA VAL A 190 4.79 -3.05 -0.36
C VAL A 190 3.99 -1.85 -0.88
N GLN A 191 3.26 -2.02 -1.98
CA GLN A 191 2.40 -0.98 -2.54
C GLN A 191 1.36 -0.50 -1.52
N ARG A 192 0.63 -1.41 -0.86
CA ARG A 192 -0.38 -1.00 0.13
C ARG A 192 0.25 -0.32 1.35
N ARG A 193 1.46 -0.72 1.76
CA ARG A 193 2.23 -0.02 2.81
C ARG A 193 2.61 1.39 2.38
N MET A 194 3.04 1.60 1.12
CA MET A 194 3.35 2.93 0.60
C MET A 194 2.12 3.86 0.62
N GLU A 195 0.96 3.36 0.17
CA GLU A 195 -0.29 4.11 0.20
C GLU A 195 -0.64 4.52 1.65
N LEU A 196 -0.67 3.55 2.57
CA LEU A 196 -1.04 3.80 3.96
C LEU A 196 -0.03 4.70 4.69
N LEU A 197 1.26 4.56 4.40
CA LEU A 197 2.30 5.47 4.89
C LEU A 197 2.04 6.90 4.41
N THR A 198 1.77 7.09 3.12
CA THR A 198 1.50 8.41 2.55
C THR A 198 0.30 9.07 3.23
N SER A 199 -0.79 8.34 3.40
CA SER A 199 -2.00 8.82 4.10
C SER A 199 -1.73 9.19 5.56
N ASP A 200 -0.97 8.38 6.30
CA ASP A 200 -0.57 8.66 7.69
C ASP A 200 0.34 9.89 7.78
N MET A 201 1.32 10.02 6.89
CA MET A 201 2.25 11.16 6.88
C MET A 201 1.55 12.47 6.52
N LEU A 202 0.60 12.46 5.57
CA LEU A 202 -0.27 13.60 5.31
C LEU A 202 -1.11 13.98 6.53
N THR A 203 -1.68 12.99 7.24
CA THR A 203 -2.47 13.22 8.45
C THR A 203 -1.64 13.85 9.57
N ARG A 204 -0.42 13.34 9.79
CA ARG A 204 0.52 13.91 10.76
C ARG A 204 0.97 15.31 10.36
N ALA A 205 1.24 15.55 9.07
CA ALA A 205 1.59 16.86 8.56
C ALA A 205 0.48 17.89 8.83
N LEU A 206 -0.79 17.54 8.59
CA LEU A 206 -1.94 18.40 8.93
C LEU A 206 -1.98 18.74 10.44
N THR A 207 -1.63 17.77 11.29
CA THR A 207 -1.58 17.95 12.75
C THR A 207 -0.40 18.83 13.18
N LEU A 208 0.72 18.77 12.48
CA LEU A 208 1.87 19.65 12.73
C LEU A 208 1.57 21.08 12.30
N VAL A 209 0.95 21.27 11.13
CA VAL A 209 0.53 22.59 10.65
C VAL A 209 -0.49 23.23 11.58
N SER A 210 -1.46 22.46 12.10
CA SER A 210 -2.43 23.01 13.07
C SER A 210 -1.79 23.45 14.39
N ARG A 211 -0.58 22.97 14.70
CA ARG A 211 0.24 23.39 15.86
C ARG A 211 1.27 24.48 15.50
N GLY A 212 1.21 25.04 14.29
CA GLY A 212 2.17 26.02 13.81
C GLY A 212 3.54 25.45 13.40
N GLN A 213 3.72 24.13 13.42
CA GLN A 213 4.99 23.46 13.12
C GLN A 213 5.15 23.17 11.62
N HIS A 214 5.11 24.20 10.79
CA HIS A 214 5.13 24.11 9.32
C HIS A 214 6.42 23.47 8.79
N ASP A 215 7.58 23.91 9.30
CA ASP A 215 8.89 23.37 8.87
C ASP A 215 9.01 21.86 9.13
N ARG A 216 8.54 21.40 10.30
CA ARG A 216 8.53 19.97 10.64
C ARG A 216 7.59 19.19 9.72
N ALA A 217 6.44 19.76 9.39
CA ALA A 217 5.49 19.15 8.46
C ALA A 217 6.10 19.04 7.05
N HIS A 218 6.79 20.08 6.60
CA HIS A 218 7.50 20.09 5.32
C HIS A 218 8.61 19.02 5.28
N THR A 219 9.47 18.96 6.30
CA THR A 219 10.52 17.94 6.38
C THR A 219 9.94 16.52 6.37
N LEU A 220 8.88 16.27 7.16
CA LEU A 220 8.21 14.98 7.21
C LEU A 220 7.71 14.52 5.82
N LEU A 221 7.03 15.40 5.08
CA LEU A 221 6.53 15.07 3.75
C LEU A 221 7.66 14.92 2.72
N SER A 222 8.73 15.71 2.84
CA SER A 222 9.92 15.59 1.99
C SER A 222 10.63 14.25 2.18
N GLU A 223 10.83 13.82 3.42
CA GLU A 223 11.40 12.51 3.75
C GLU A 223 10.51 11.37 3.26
N THR A 224 9.20 11.49 3.47
CA THR A 224 8.22 10.50 2.97
C THR A 224 8.32 10.34 1.45
N ARG A 225 8.44 11.46 0.73
CA ARG A 225 8.61 11.46 -0.73
C ARG A 225 9.91 10.78 -1.14
N SER A 226 11.01 11.01 -0.40
CA SER A 226 12.29 10.32 -0.62
C SER A 226 12.17 8.81 -0.43
N ILE A 227 11.49 8.37 0.64
CA ILE A 227 11.21 6.96 0.92
C ILE A 227 10.41 6.30 -0.22
N LEU A 228 9.35 6.94 -0.71
CA LEU A 228 8.58 6.39 -1.83
C LEU A 228 9.43 6.21 -3.10
N LYS A 229 10.31 7.17 -3.39
CA LYS A 229 11.24 7.06 -4.54
C LYS A 229 12.29 5.96 -4.35
N GLY A 230 12.75 5.73 -3.12
CA GLY A 230 13.67 4.64 -2.78
C GLY A 230 13.00 3.28 -2.90
N LEU A 231 11.82 3.13 -2.29
CA LEU A 231 11.04 1.89 -2.31
C LEU A 231 10.57 1.51 -3.72
N GLY A 232 10.18 2.49 -4.54
CA GLY A 232 9.78 2.26 -5.94
C GLY A 232 10.91 1.77 -6.84
N LYS A 233 12.18 1.90 -6.40
CA LYS A 233 13.37 1.39 -7.10
C LYS A 233 13.86 0.06 -6.55
N GLY A 234 13.13 -0.56 -5.61
CA GLY A 234 13.47 -1.87 -5.03
C GLY A 234 14.47 -1.83 -3.87
N GLY A 235 14.85 -0.65 -3.36
CA GLY A 235 15.79 -0.51 -2.24
C GLY A 235 15.11 0.01 -0.98
N LEU A 236 15.04 -0.82 0.08
CA LEU A 236 14.88 -0.31 1.44
C LEU A 236 16.23 0.26 1.90
N PRO A 237 16.32 1.48 2.46
CA PRO A 237 17.39 1.76 3.39
C PRO A 237 17.25 0.83 4.61
N PRO A 238 18.35 0.27 5.13
CA PRO A 238 18.29 -0.61 6.29
C PRO A 238 17.65 0.10 7.48
N VAL A 239 16.76 -0.60 8.18
CA VAL A 239 16.12 -0.11 9.41
C VAL A 239 17.22 0.15 10.44
N PRO A 240 17.31 1.35 11.05
CA PRO A 240 18.26 1.59 12.12
C PRO A 240 17.87 0.72 13.33
N THR A 241 18.79 -0.16 13.73
CA THR A 241 18.68 -0.92 14.97
C THR A 241 18.76 0.04 16.17
N PRO A 242 17.79 0.01 17.10
CA PRO A 242 17.89 0.81 18.31
C PRO A 242 18.87 0.14 19.27
N GLY A 243 20.08 0.68 19.35
CA GLY A 243 21.01 0.37 20.45
C GLY A 243 22.41 -0.03 20.00
N SER A 244 23.28 0.95 19.81
CA SER A 244 24.65 0.82 20.29
C SER A 244 25.18 2.20 20.64
N LYS A 245 25.28 2.46 21.94
CA LYS A 245 26.01 3.59 22.50
C LYS A 245 27.49 3.36 22.17
N SER A 246 28.14 4.32 21.51
CA SER A 246 29.56 4.54 21.72
C SER A 246 29.80 6.03 21.89
N SER A 247 30.21 6.39 23.10
CA SER A 247 30.79 7.69 23.44
C SER A 247 32.33 7.53 23.49
N PRO A 248 33.12 8.57 23.76
CA PRO A 248 34.05 9.16 22.79
C PRO A 248 35.52 8.84 23.10
N GLY A 249 36.39 8.90 22.09
CA GLY A 249 37.84 8.81 22.28
C GLY A 249 38.59 9.81 21.42
N THR A 250 39.24 10.78 22.07
CA THR A 250 40.33 11.64 21.57
C THR A 250 41.49 11.50 22.58
N PRO A 251 42.74 11.97 22.34
CA PRO A 251 43.43 12.46 21.11
C PRO A 251 44.82 11.78 20.89
N GLN A 252 45.55 11.98 19.77
CA GLN A 252 46.74 12.86 19.57
C GLN A 252 47.78 12.11 18.66
N PRO A 253 48.91 12.68 18.18
CA PRO A 253 49.22 13.99 17.58
C PRO A 253 50.00 13.91 16.22
N GLY A 254 50.02 15.02 15.47
CA GLY A 254 51.24 15.54 14.82
C GLY A 254 51.50 15.25 13.34
N ARG A 255 51.26 16.22 12.45
CA ARG A 255 52.28 16.87 11.59
C ARG A 255 51.71 18.02 10.75
N GLU A 256 52.11 19.22 11.14
CA GLU A 256 52.48 20.45 10.41
C GLU A 256 52.01 20.67 8.94
N SER A 257 51.40 21.85 8.73
CA SER A 257 51.17 22.51 7.42
C SER A 257 52.47 23.10 6.83
N PRO A 258 52.50 23.61 5.56
CA PRO A 258 52.02 24.99 5.32
C PRO A 258 51.39 25.31 3.92
N SER A 259 50.45 26.27 3.95
CA SER A 259 50.11 27.38 3.02
C SER A 259 50.46 27.40 1.52
N ASN A 260 49.49 27.81 0.68
CA ASN A 260 49.52 29.02 -0.21
C ASN A 260 48.32 28.98 -1.21
N LEU A 261 47.34 29.88 -1.15
CA LEU A 261 47.23 31.23 -1.74
C LEU A 261 47.03 31.28 -3.29
N ALA A 262 45.79 31.65 -3.66
CA ALA A 262 45.34 32.62 -4.67
C ALA A 262 45.91 32.63 -6.12
N GLY A 263 45.00 32.65 -7.11
CA GLY A 263 45.27 33.16 -8.47
C GLY A 263 44.23 32.78 -9.54
N THR A 264 43.30 33.69 -9.87
CA THR A 264 42.63 33.82 -11.18
C THR A 264 43.45 34.80 -12.06
N PRO A 265 43.17 35.10 -13.38
CA PRO A 265 42.11 34.67 -14.31
C PRO A 265 42.55 34.35 -15.80
N GLU A 266 41.53 34.11 -16.65
CA GLU A 266 41.38 34.44 -18.11
C GLU A 266 41.60 33.43 -19.27
N ARG A 267 40.52 33.38 -20.10
CA ARG A 267 40.40 33.30 -21.59
C ARG A 267 40.47 31.96 -22.38
N LYS A 268 39.29 31.57 -22.93
CA LYS A 268 38.84 31.70 -24.35
C LYS A 268 38.18 30.44 -24.98
N ARG A 269 37.00 30.72 -25.59
CA ARG A 269 36.37 30.17 -26.83
C ARG A 269 35.42 28.96 -26.74
N SER A 270 34.12 29.28 -26.87
CA SER A 270 33.07 28.53 -27.60
C SER A 270 33.26 28.65 -29.13
N PRO A 271 32.60 27.86 -30.02
CA PRO A 271 31.14 27.86 -30.23
C PRO A 271 30.47 26.50 -30.61
N SER A 272 29.12 26.46 -30.55
CA SER A 272 28.19 25.44 -31.09
C SER A 272 27.74 25.77 -32.54
N PRO A 273 26.67 25.16 -33.12
CA PRO A 273 26.41 23.80 -33.61
C PRO A 273 26.11 23.78 -35.14
N PRO A 274 25.52 22.71 -35.73
CA PRO A 274 24.36 22.98 -36.60
C PRO A 274 23.22 21.95 -36.54
N MET A 275 21.99 22.46 -36.74
CA MET A 275 20.79 21.74 -37.22
C MET A 275 20.61 21.98 -38.72
N SER A 276 19.78 21.15 -39.40
CA SER A 276 18.89 21.44 -40.56
C SER A 276 18.87 20.28 -41.59
N VAL A 277 17.82 19.87 -42.34
CA VAL A 277 16.33 19.93 -42.38
C VAL A 277 15.87 18.89 -43.46
N THR A 278 14.57 18.55 -43.48
CA THR A 278 13.69 18.22 -44.65
C THR A 278 13.97 16.96 -45.51
N SER A 279 13.04 16.21 -46.11
CA SER A 279 11.56 16.23 -46.23
C SER A 279 11.03 14.95 -46.94
N SER A 280 9.79 14.57 -46.60
CA SER A 280 8.67 14.14 -47.47
C SER A 280 8.56 12.74 -48.14
N SER A 281 7.35 12.16 -47.92
CA SER A 281 6.46 11.43 -48.85
C SER A 281 6.67 9.94 -49.13
N GLY A 282 5.62 9.13 -48.91
CA GLY A 282 5.46 7.82 -49.58
C GLY A 282 4.58 6.79 -48.85
N ASN A 283 3.31 6.72 -49.27
CA ASN A 283 2.23 5.79 -48.90
C ASN A 283 2.59 4.31 -48.64
N GLY A 284 1.80 3.69 -47.75
CA GLY A 284 1.58 2.24 -47.70
C GLY A 284 0.48 1.85 -46.72
N PHE A 285 -0.78 1.86 -47.17
CA PHE A 285 -1.93 1.32 -46.44
C PHE A 285 -1.88 -0.22 -46.39
N ALA A 286 -2.16 -0.80 -45.21
CA ALA A 286 -2.83 -2.09 -45.10
C ALA A 286 -3.69 -2.13 -43.83
N THR A 287 -4.98 -2.19 -44.07
CA THR A 287 -6.10 -2.40 -43.14
C THR A 287 -6.11 -3.82 -42.56
N ALA A 288 -6.48 -3.98 -41.29
CA ALA A 288 -7.66 -4.74 -40.84
C ALA A 288 -7.52 -5.40 -39.44
N GLN A 289 -8.62 -5.25 -38.69
CA GLN A 289 -9.18 -6.16 -37.69
C GLN A 289 -8.76 -6.06 -36.21
N ALA A 290 -9.72 -5.52 -35.46
CA ALA A 290 -9.97 -5.76 -34.05
C ALA A 290 -10.24 -7.24 -33.74
N GLY A 291 -9.87 -7.67 -32.52
CA GLY A 291 -10.47 -8.87 -31.93
C GLY A 291 -9.76 -9.48 -30.72
N HIS A 292 -10.33 -9.24 -29.55
CA HIS A 292 -10.53 -10.18 -28.43
C HIS A 292 -9.38 -10.61 -27.50
N SER A 293 -9.60 -10.25 -26.22
CA SER A 293 -9.26 -10.93 -24.96
C SER A 293 -8.61 -12.32 -25.03
N ARG A 294 -7.59 -12.53 -24.17
CA ARG A 294 -7.64 -13.58 -23.13
C ARG A 294 -6.49 -13.49 -22.11
N SER A 295 -6.91 -13.60 -20.85
CA SER A 295 -6.24 -14.16 -19.68
C SER A 295 -4.84 -14.75 -19.87
N ALA A 296 -3.88 -14.29 -19.08
CA ALA A 296 -2.64 -14.99 -18.82
C ALA A 296 -2.46 -15.16 -17.30
N VAL A 297 -2.99 -16.28 -16.78
CA VAL A 297 -2.38 -16.96 -15.65
C VAL A 297 -1.06 -17.52 -16.18
N GLY A 298 0.05 -16.91 -15.77
CA GLY A 298 1.39 -17.34 -16.09
C GLY A 298 2.27 -17.07 -14.89
N ILE A 299 2.53 -18.13 -14.11
CA ILE A 299 3.56 -18.15 -13.07
C ILE A 299 4.90 -18.05 -13.81
N GLY A 300 5.44 -16.84 -13.87
CA GLY A 300 6.76 -16.54 -14.42
C GLY A 300 7.56 -15.74 -13.38
N LEU A 301 8.63 -16.35 -12.88
CA LEU A 301 9.65 -15.70 -12.05
C LEU A 301 10.34 -14.58 -12.86
N GLY A 302 9.79 -13.38 -12.79
CA GLY A 302 10.43 -12.13 -13.20
C GLY A 302 10.55 -11.19 -12.01
N LEU A 303 11.73 -11.13 -11.38
CA LEU A 303 12.06 -10.22 -10.27
C LEU A 303 12.34 -8.80 -10.78
N GLY A 304 11.40 -8.23 -11.54
CA GLY A 304 11.34 -6.80 -11.86
C GLY A 304 10.15 -6.21 -11.10
N SER A 305 10.43 -5.34 -10.11
CA SER A 305 9.48 -4.60 -9.25
C SER A 305 8.00 -4.73 -9.63
N GLY A 306 7.28 -5.68 -9.03
CA GLY A 306 5.83 -5.85 -9.22
C GLY A 306 4.96 -4.73 -8.61
N ILE A 307 5.55 -3.61 -8.22
CA ILE A 307 4.86 -2.43 -7.70
C ILE A 307 4.33 -1.62 -8.89
N ASP A 308 3.05 -1.26 -8.87
CA ASP A 308 2.47 -0.43 -9.92
C ASP A 308 3.08 0.97 -9.93
N ALA A 309 3.82 1.29 -11.00
CA ALA A 309 4.46 2.58 -11.20
C ALA A 309 3.43 3.73 -11.24
N GLY A 310 2.22 3.47 -11.77
CA GLY A 310 1.14 4.46 -11.80
C GLY A 310 0.73 4.89 -10.40
N THR A 311 0.57 3.94 -9.49
CA THR A 311 0.29 4.20 -8.07
C THR A 311 1.40 5.03 -7.42
N VAL A 312 2.68 4.67 -7.62
CA VAL A 312 3.80 5.41 -7.00
C VAL A 312 3.89 6.84 -7.52
N LEU A 313 3.71 7.05 -8.83
CA LEU A 313 3.68 8.38 -9.43
C LEU A 313 2.52 9.23 -8.91
N ALA A 314 1.35 8.63 -8.73
CA ALA A 314 0.19 9.31 -8.17
C ALA A 314 0.42 9.76 -6.71
N LEU A 315 1.03 8.91 -5.88
CA LEU A 315 1.40 9.27 -4.51
C LEU A 315 2.48 10.37 -4.45
N ASP A 316 3.49 10.33 -5.34
CA ASP A 316 4.50 11.40 -5.45
C ASP A 316 3.88 12.75 -5.82
N ALA A 317 2.91 12.74 -6.74
CA ALA A 317 2.18 13.93 -7.16
C ALA A 317 1.37 14.55 -6.00
N GLU A 318 0.71 13.73 -5.18
CA GLU A 318 -0.01 14.20 -3.98
C GLU A 318 0.93 14.82 -2.93
N LEU A 319 2.06 14.17 -2.66
CA LEU A 319 3.06 14.70 -1.74
C LEU A 319 3.67 16.01 -2.25
N LYS A 320 3.95 16.09 -3.56
CA LYS A 320 4.48 17.31 -4.20
C LYS A 320 3.49 18.47 -4.09
N SER A 321 2.22 18.23 -4.42
CA SER A 321 1.14 19.22 -4.31
C SER A 321 0.96 19.69 -2.86
N SER A 322 1.01 18.76 -1.90
CA SER A 322 0.91 19.09 -0.48
C SER A 322 2.10 19.95 0.00
N LEU A 323 3.32 19.61 -0.42
CA LEU A 323 4.56 20.32 -0.06
C LEU A 323 4.58 21.76 -0.59
N GLU A 324 4.05 22.01 -1.78
CA GLU A 324 4.01 23.33 -2.40
C GLU A 324 3.32 24.36 -1.50
N TRP A 325 2.22 23.98 -0.86
CA TRP A 325 1.38 24.91 -0.12
C TRP A 325 1.52 24.84 1.39
N ILE A 326 2.21 23.83 1.95
CA ILE A 326 2.26 23.60 3.39
C ILE A 326 2.93 24.73 4.18
N ASN A 327 3.83 25.48 3.55
CA ASN A 327 4.54 26.62 4.14
C ASN A 327 3.83 27.97 3.90
N HIS A 328 2.64 27.97 3.28
CA HIS A 328 1.87 29.17 2.97
C HIS A 328 0.56 29.19 3.76
N PRO A 329 0.53 29.73 5.00
CA PRO A 329 -0.62 29.61 5.91
C PRO A 329 -1.95 30.09 5.32
N ALA A 330 -1.93 31.19 4.57
CA ALA A 330 -3.14 31.78 3.96
C ALA A 330 -3.77 30.86 2.89
N VAL A 331 -2.97 30.36 1.95
CA VAL A 331 -3.44 29.46 0.89
C VAL A 331 -3.82 28.11 1.47
N PHE A 332 -2.98 27.60 2.39
CA PHE A 332 -3.19 26.32 3.04
C PHE A 332 -4.51 26.28 3.82
N GLY A 333 -4.80 27.31 4.62
CA GLY A 333 -6.03 27.39 5.41
C GLY A 333 -7.29 27.48 4.55
N ARG A 334 -7.21 28.13 3.39
CA ARG A 334 -8.35 28.34 2.50
C ARG A 334 -8.70 27.11 1.66
N ASP A 335 -7.69 26.55 0.98
CA ASP A 335 -7.88 25.54 -0.08
C ASP A 335 -7.10 24.25 0.19
N SER A 336 -5.77 24.35 0.34
CA SER A 336 -4.90 23.17 0.28
C SER A 336 -5.16 22.18 1.41
N ARG A 337 -5.52 22.66 2.61
CA ARG A 337 -5.92 21.78 3.72
C ARG A 337 -7.10 20.88 3.35
N LYS A 338 -8.10 21.40 2.64
CA LYS A 338 -9.30 20.64 2.23
C LYS A 338 -8.95 19.61 1.15
N ALA A 339 -8.10 19.98 0.21
CA ALA A 339 -7.58 19.05 -0.81
C ALA A 339 -6.76 17.91 -0.17
N VAL A 340 -5.85 18.22 0.76
CA VAL A 340 -5.06 17.20 1.48
C VAL A 340 -5.96 16.25 2.27
N LEU A 341 -7.03 16.75 2.90
CA LEU A 341 -8.01 15.91 3.60
C LEU A 341 -8.74 14.95 2.66
N GLN A 342 -9.13 15.42 1.47
CA GLN A 342 -9.68 14.55 0.44
C GLN A 342 -8.66 13.48 0.02
N ALA A 343 -7.41 13.86 -0.26
CA ALA A 343 -6.35 12.94 -0.65
C ALA A 343 -6.10 11.85 0.41
N ILE A 344 -6.06 12.20 1.70
CA ILE A 344 -5.97 11.25 2.82
C ILE A 344 -7.10 10.21 2.74
N GLY A 345 -8.35 10.66 2.53
CA GLY A 345 -9.51 9.80 2.40
C GLY A 345 -9.42 8.90 1.16
N VAL A 346 -9.01 9.44 0.02
CA VAL A 346 -8.86 8.71 -1.23
C VAL A 346 -7.80 7.61 -1.10
N ILE A 347 -6.61 7.94 -0.60
CA ILE A 347 -5.48 7.00 -0.46
C ILE A 347 -5.81 5.90 0.56
N SER A 348 -6.31 6.26 1.74
CA SER A 348 -6.59 5.29 2.81
C SER A 348 -7.72 4.32 2.43
N SER A 349 -8.81 4.84 1.85
CA SER A 349 -10.01 4.06 1.54
C SER A 349 -10.02 3.47 0.13
N GLN A 350 -9.09 3.88 -0.74
CA GLN A 350 -9.03 3.54 -2.16
C GLN A 350 -10.33 3.90 -2.90
N ARG A 351 -10.93 5.06 -2.55
CA ARG A 351 -12.18 5.56 -3.13
C ARG A 351 -12.00 6.94 -3.70
N ALA A 352 -12.42 7.13 -4.93
CA ALA A 352 -12.49 8.45 -5.54
C ALA A 352 -13.71 8.52 -6.47
N PHE A 353 -14.21 9.75 -6.68
CA PHE A 353 -15.37 10.03 -7.51
C PHE A 353 -15.06 11.03 -8.62
N THR A 354 -13.81 11.49 -8.70
CA THR A 354 -13.40 12.60 -9.55
C THR A 354 -12.08 12.23 -10.24
N PHE A 355 -11.66 13.04 -11.20
CA PHE A 355 -10.44 12.80 -11.99
C PHE A 355 -9.44 13.95 -11.88
N ARG A 356 -9.55 14.77 -10.81
CA ARG A 356 -8.80 16.03 -10.71
C ARG A 356 -7.35 15.85 -10.33
N THR A 357 -7.04 14.81 -9.58
CA THR A 357 -5.67 14.46 -9.24
C THR A 357 -5.32 13.07 -9.74
N PRO A 358 -4.03 12.76 -9.94
CA PRO A 358 -3.62 11.43 -10.39
C PRO A 358 -4.11 10.31 -9.47
N ILE A 359 -4.12 10.52 -8.15
CA ILE A 359 -4.61 9.48 -7.22
C ILE A 359 -6.11 9.30 -7.31
N GLU A 360 -6.87 10.38 -7.50
CA GLU A 360 -8.31 10.29 -7.70
C GLU A 360 -8.61 9.50 -8.97
N SER A 361 -7.98 9.86 -10.09
CA SER A 361 -8.14 9.18 -11.39
C SER A 361 -7.81 7.69 -11.33
N LEU A 362 -6.80 7.31 -10.55
CA LEU A 362 -6.39 5.91 -10.40
C LEU A 362 -7.49 5.03 -9.78
N TRP A 363 -8.23 5.56 -8.80
CA TRP A 363 -9.29 4.80 -8.13
C TRP A 363 -10.65 4.99 -8.80
N SER A 364 -10.98 6.20 -9.28
CA SER A 364 -12.25 6.47 -9.97
C SER A 364 -12.32 5.79 -11.33
N GLY A 365 -11.20 5.69 -12.05
CA GLY A 365 -11.11 5.06 -13.36
C GLY A 365 -11.44 3.57 -13.38
N ARG A 366 -11.47 2.90 -12.22
CA ARG A 366 -11.86 1.48 -12.09
C ARG A 366 -13.37 1.27 -12.15
N VAL A 367 -14.14 2.31 -11.86
CA VAL A 367 -15.60 2.26 -11.81
C VAL A 367 -16.15 2.91 -13.06
N THR A 368 -16.62 2.08 -14.00
CA THR A 368 -17.11 2.52 -15.32
C THR A 368 -18.19 3.59 -15.23
N GLY A 369 -19.11 3.50 -14.25
CA GLY A 369 -20.16 4.50 -14.09
C GLY A 369 -19.64 5.88 -13.70
N ILE A 370 -18.58 5.96 -12.89
CA ILE A 370 -17.93 7.24 -12.53
C ILE A 370 -17.30 7.85 -13.79
N LYS A 371 -16.56 7.05 -14.56
CA LYS A 371 -15.95 7.47 -15.82
C LYS A 371 -16.99 8.02 -16.81
N ARG A 372 -18.02 7.23 -17.11
CA ARG A 372 -19.07 7.59 -18.07
C ARG A 372 -19.77 8.89 -17.70
N LEU A 373 -20.20 9.04 -16.44
CA LEU A 373 -20.92 10.24 -16.01
C LEU A 373 -20.01 11.47 -15.94
N SER A 374 -18.73 11.29 -15.62
CA SER A 374 -17.76 12.39 -15.65
C SER A 374 -17.48 12.86 -17.08
N GLU A 375 -17.38 11.94 -18.04
CA GLU A 375 -17.25 12.24 -19.48
C GLU A 375 -18.48 12.98 -20.01
N GLN A 376 -19.69 12.47 -19.76
CA GLN A 376 -20.94 13.14 -20.13
C GLN A 376 -21.08 14.52 -19.48
N SER A 377 -20.65 14.67 -18.22
CA SER A 377 -20.62 15.97 -17.56
C SER A 377 -19.62 16.90 -18.24
N ARG A 378 -18.53 16.41 -18.82
CA ARG A 378 -17.58 17.26 -19.57
C ARG A 378 -18.16 17.69 -20.91
N GLU A 379 -18.72 16.75 -21.67
CA GLU A 379 -19.40 17.02 -22.96
C GLU A 379 -20.52 18.04 -22.79
N TRP A 380 -21.36 17.88 -21.77
CA TRP A 380 -22.42 18.84 -21.47
C TRP A 380 -21.89 20.23 -21.05
N ARG A 381 -20.60 20.36 -20.69
CA ARG A 381 -19.96 21.69 -20.54
C ARG A 381 -19.69 22.32 -21.89
N GLU A 382 -19.13 21.51 -22.78
CA GLU A 382 -18.60 21.92 -24.07
C GLU A 382 -19.78 22.27 -24.99
N ASP A 383 -20.85 21.47 -24.98
CA ASP A 383 -22.07 21.69 -25.77
C ASP A 383 -22.98 22.77 -25.17
N GLY A 384 -23.03 22.89 -23.84
CA GLY A 384 -23.83 23.90 -23.14
C GLY A 384 -23.29 25.34 -23.25
N GLY A 385 -22.16 25.53 -23.92
CA GLY A 385 -21.60 26.85 -24.25
C GLY A 385 -22.23 27.51 -25.48
N GLY A 386 -23.09 26.82 -26.22
CA GLY A 386 -23.87 27.38 -27.32
C GLY A 386 -25.22 27.94 -26.84
N GLU A 387 -25.43 29.24 -27.04
CA GLU A 387 -26.70 29.99 -26.96
C GLU A 387 -27.41 30.19 -25.60
N GLY A 388 -26.89 29.73 -24.46
CA GLY A 388 -27.53 30.04 -23.17
C GLY A 388 -26.74 29.68 -21.92
N GLY A 389 -25.43 29.48 -22.03
CA GLY A 389 -24.57 29.17 -20.91
C GLY A 389 -24.50 30.35 -19.95
N ILE A 390 -25.02 30.17 -18.73
CA ILE A 390 -25.02 31.08 -17.58
C ILE A 390 -23.80 32.04 -17.63
N MET A 391 -24.00 33.23 -18.20
CA MET A 391 -23.02 34.29 -18.14
C MET A 391 -23.04 34.84 -16.71
N GLU A 392 -21.86 34.89 -16.12
CA GLU A 392 -21.57 35.52 -14.85
C GLU A 392 -22.10 36.97 -14.88
N GLU A 393 -23.11 37.29 -14.05
CA GLU A 393 -23.44 38.69 -13.78
C GLU A 393 -22.27 39.30 -12.99
N ALA A 394 -21.75 40.40 -13.52
CA ALA A 394 -20.50 41.07 -13.15
C ALA A 394 -20.53 41.77 -11.79
#